data_AF-A0A435GK83-F1
#
_entry.id   AF-A0A435GK83-F1
#
_cell.length_a   1.000
_cell.length_b   1.000
_cell.length_c   1.000
_cell.angle_alpha   90.00
_cell.angle_beta   90.00
_cell.angle_gamma   90.00
#
_symmetry.space_group_name_H-M   'P 1'
#
loop_
_entity.id
_entity.type
_entity.pdbx_description
1 polymer ?
#
loop_
_entity_poly.entity_id
_entity_poly.type
_entity_poly.pdbx_seq_one_letter_code
_entity_poly.pdbx_strand_id
1 'polypeptide(L)'
;HMHPSEAERIIRLVASHVRAEAHADNPIVSAELPSGERFEGLLPPVVLAPCFAIRKPAAKVYTLADYVAERIMLPLQADALKKAVRERRNMLIAGGTSSGKTTLANALLAEVAECDDRVILIEDTRELQCAARDCVALRTRRGSVTLADL
;
A
#
# COMPACT_ATOMS: atom_id res chain seq x y z
N HIS A 1 20.34 19.81 1.12
CA HIS A 1 20.76 18.70 0.25
C HIS A 1 21.52 17.70 1.10
N MET A 2 21.14 16.42 1.06
CA MET A 2 21.82 15.34 1.78
C MET A 2 23.08 14.91 1.02
N HIS A 3 24.19 14.65 1.71
CA HIS A 3 25.42 14.21 1.07
C HIS A 3 25.32 12.71 0.68
N PRO A 4 25.93 12.26 -0.44
CA PRO A 4 25.86 10.85 -0.86
C PRO A 4 26.26 9.84 0.21
N SER A 5 27.27 10.15 1.03
CA SER A 5 27.70 9.29 2.15
C SER A 5 26.65 9.18 3.25
N GLU A 6 25.82 10.21 3.46
CA GLU A 6 24.72 10.15 4.42
C GLU A 6 23.59 9.27 3.90
N ALA A 7 23.26 9.38 2.61
CA ALA A 7 22.26 8.52 1.96
C ALA A 7 22.70 7.05 2.01
N GLU A 8 23.96 6.75 1.69
CA GLU A 8 24.52 5.40 1.84
C GLU A 8 24.44 4.88 3.27
N ARG A 9 24.80 5.70 4.26
CA ARG A 9 24.70 5.32 5.67
C ARG A 9 23.26 4.97 6.06
N ILE A 10 22.28 5.75 5.61
CA ILE A 10 20.85 5.47 5.87
C ILE A 10 20.44 4.15 5.21
N ILE A 11 20.80 3.92 3.95
CA ILE A 11 20.48 2.68 3.24
C ILE A 11 21.05 1.47 3.99
N ARG A 12 22.31 1.53 4.41
CA ARG A 12 22.99 0.45 5.16
C ARG A 12 22.39 0.22 6.55
N LEU A 13 21.93 1.28 7.22
CA LEU A 13 21.21 1.18 8.50
C LEU A 13 19.87 0.47 8.33
N VAL A 14 19.10 0.82 7.30
CA VAL A 14 17.82 0.16 7.00
C VAL A 14 18.05 -1.30 6.60
N ALA A 15 19.05 -1.59 5.77
CA ALA A 15 19.41 -2.96 5.39
C ALA A 15 19.73 -3.82 6.61
N SER A 16 20.58 -3.31 7.52
CA SER A 16 20.90 -3.97 8.79
C SER A 16 19.66 -4.23 9.65
N HIS A 17 18.73 -3.27 9.71
CA HIS A 17 17.49 -3.41 10.47
C HIS A 17 16.60 -4.55 9.95
N VAL A 18 16.51 -4.72 8.63
CA VAL A 18 15.75 -5.81 8.00
C VAL A 18 16.57 -7.09 7.75
N ARG A 19 17.79 -7.16 8.28
CA ARG A 19 18.73 -8.28 8.10
C ARG A 19 19.02 -8.60 6.63
N ALA A 20 19.11 -7.55 5.81
CA ALA A 20 19.53 -7.61 4.42
C ALA A 20 20.96 -7.07 4.26
N GLU A 21 21.64 -7.52 3.21
CA GLU A 21 22.94 -6.99 2.81
C GLU A 21 22.77 -5.83 1.82
N ALA A 22 23.65 -4.84 1.87
CA ALA A 22 23.65 -3.71 0.95
C ALA A 22 25.07 -3.41 0.48
N HIS A 23 25.43 -3.77 -0.74
CA HIS A 23 26.75 -3.54 -1.35
C HIS A 23 26.66 -3.63 -2.87
N ALA A 24 27.78 -3.49 -3.59
CA ALA A 24 27.79 -3.42 -5.05
C ALA A 24 27.13 -4.65 -5.74
N ASP A 25 27.33 -5.85 -5.19
CA ASP A 25 26.70 -7.09 -5.70
C ASP A 25 25.24 -7.27 -5.29
N ASN A 26 24.78 -6.57 -4.23
CA ASN A 26 23.39 -6.50 -3.82
C ASN A 26 22.97 -5.04 -3.54
N PRO A 27 22.81 -4.22 -4.60
CA PRO A 27 22.74 -2.76 -4.47
C PRO A 27 21.34 -2.22 -4.18
N ILE A 28 20.30 -3.07 -4.17
CA ILE A 28 18.90 -2.68 -3.97
C ILE A 28 18.42 -3.14 -2.60
N VAL A 29 17.95 -2.21 -1.78
CA VAL A 29 17.42 -2.47 -0.44
C VAL A 29 15.94 -2.11 -0.42
N SER A 30 15.07 -3.13 -0.41
CA SER A 30 13.63 -2.96 -0.22
C SER A 30 13.24 -3.34 1.20
N ALA A 31 12.60 -2.44 1.94
CA ALA A 31 12.25 -2.63 3.35
C ALA A 31 10.90 -2.00 3.72
N GLU A 32 10.32 -2.48 4.81
CA GLU A 32 9.21 -1.82 5.53
C GLU A 32 9.78 -1.30 6.85
N LEU A 33 9.63 0.00 7.09
CA LEU A 33 10.10 0.65 8.30
C LEU A 33 9.16 0.31 9.47
N PRO A 34 9.59 0.45 10.73
CA PRO A 34 8.75 0.16 11.90
C PRO A 34 7.42 0.91 11.94
N SER A 35 7.35 2.10 11.33
CA SER A 35 6.14 2.93 11.20
C SER A 35 5.27 2.59 9.98
N GLY A 36 5.61 1.54 9.23
CA GLY A 36 4.84 1.01 8.09
C GLY A 36 5.15 1.65 6.73
N GLU A 37 6.06 2.63 6.67
CA GLU A 37 6.52 3.16 5.39
C GLU A 37 7.33 2.14 4.61
N ARG A 38 7.18 2.19 3.29
CA ARG A 38 8.06 1.45 2.39
C ARG A 38 9.32 2.26 2.12
N PHE A 39 10.46 1.61 2.27
CA PHE A 39 11.77 2.14 1.92
C PHE A 39 12.32 1.39 0.71
N GLU A 40 12.83 2.14 -0.26
CA GLU A 40 13.61 1.62 -1.39
C GLU A 40 14.93 2.39 -1.47
N GLY A 41 16.05 1.70 -1.23
CA GLY A 41 17.39 2.26 -1.29
C GLY A 41 18.19 1.66 -2.45
N LEU A 42 18.97 2.48 -3.13
CA LEU A 42 19.80 2.10 -4.27
C LEU A 42 21.25 2.54 -4.04
N LEU A 43 22.18 1.63 -4.28
CA LEU A 43 23.62 1.86 -4.24
C LEU A 43 24.24 1.71 -5.64
N PRO A 44 25.44 2.25 -5.87
CA PRO A 44 26.25 1.91 -7.04
C PRO A 44 26.48 0.38 -7.14
N PRO A 45 26.52 -0.19 -8.35
CA PRO A 45 26.59 0.50 -9.64
C PRO A 45 25.22 0.81 -10.30
N VAL A 46 24.09 0.42 -9.69
CA VAL A 46 22.76 0.62 -10.29
C VAL A 46 22.38 2.11 -10.41
N VAL A 47 22.94 2.93 -9.52
CA VAL A 47 22.83 4.39 -9.54
C VAL A 47 24.21 5.03 -9.44
N LEU A 48 24.38 6.24 -9.98
CA LEU A 48 25.68 6.96 -9.94
C LEU A 48 26.07 7.38 -8.51
N ALA A 49 25.08 7.74 -7.69
CA ALA A 49 25.27 8.09 -6.29
C ALA A 49 24.14 7.46 -5.45
N PRO A 50 24.44 7.02 -4.21
CA PRO A 50 23.44 6.46 -3.30
C PRO A 50 22.20 7.33 -3.18
N CYS A 51 21.01 6.73 -3.33
CA CYS A 51 19.74 7.42 -3.21
C CYS A 51 18.67 6.48 -2.64
N PHE A 52 17.62 7.05 -2.06
CA PHE A 52 16.50 6.28 -1.55
C PHE A 52 15.18 7.04 -1.65
N ALA A 53 14.08 6.31 -1.59
CA ALA A 53 12.73 6.85 -1.48
C ALA A 53 12.00 6.22 -0.30
N ILE A 54 11.20 7.02 0.39
CA ILE A 54 10.29 6.56 1.45
C ILE A 54 8.87 6.86 1.01
N ARG A 55 8.06 5.82 0.87
CA ARG A 55 6.64 5.94 0.54
C ARG A 55 5.82 5.77 1.82
N LYS A 56 5.23 6.87 2.27
CA LYS A 56 4.36 6.88 3.43
C LYS A 56 3.02 6.19 3.12
N PRO A 57 2.47 5.39 4.05
CA PRO A 57 1.09 4.93 3.94
C PRO A 57 0.15 6.13 4.00
N ALA A 58 -1.04 5.98 3.41
CA ALA A 58 -2.07 7.01 3.51
C ALA A 58 -2.45 7.20 4.99
N ALA A 59 -2.26 8.41 5.50
CA ALA A 59 -2.55 8.73 6.90
C ALA A 59 -4.06 8.86 7.18
N LYS A 60 -4.85 9.20 6.16
CA LYS A 60 -6.30 9.40 6.26
C LYS A 60 -7.03 8.45 5.32
N VAL A 61 -7.98 7.69 5.87
CA VAL A 61 -9.01 7.00 5.11
C VAL A 61 -10.10 8.02 4.77
N TYR A 62 -10.39 8.20 3.49
CA TYR A 62 -11.53 9.00 3.05
C TYR A 62 -12.78 8.12 3.05
N THR A 63 -13.87 8.60 3.65
CA THR A 63 -15.17 7.93 3.63
C THR A 63 -15.96 8.30 2.38
N LEU A 64 -17.00 7.54 2.04
CA LEU A 64 -17.92 7.94 0.97
C LEU A 64 -18.62 9.29 1.28
N ALA A 65 -18.81 9.62 2.56
CA ALA A 65 -19.33 10.91 2.97
C ALA A 65 -18.36 12.06 2.65
N ASP A 66 -17.05 11.85 2.81
CA ASP A 66 -16.03 12.83 2.41
C ASP A 66 -16.08 13.10 0.89
N TYR A 67 -16.22 12.05 0.07
CA TYR A 67 -16.37 12.20 -1.38
C TYR A 67 -17.59 13.04 -1.78
N VAL A 68 -18.70 12.92 -1.04
CA VAL A 68 -19.90 13.73 -1.26
C VAL A 68 -19.67 15.17 -0.79
N ALA A 69 -19.08 15.36 0.39
CA ALA A 69 -18.78 16.68 0.93
C ALA A 69 -17.84 17.49 0.01
N GLU A 70 -16.84 16.82 -0.58
CA GLU A 70 -15.90 17.40 -1.53
C GLU A 70 -16.45 17.49 -2.96
N ARG A 71 -17.71 17.07 -3.19
CA ARG A 71 -18.40 17.09 -4.50
C ARG A 71 -17.70 16.26 -5.59
N ILE A 72 -16.91 15.27 -5.18
CA ILE A 72 -16.31 14.27 -6.08
C ILE A 72 -17.37 13.26 -6.53
N MET A 73 -18.35 13.00 -5.67
CA MET A 73 -19.43 12.03 -5.89
C MET A 73 -20.78 12.64 -5.51
N LEU A 74 -21.83 12.28 -6.23
CA LEU A 74 -23.20 12.64 -5.86
C LEU A 74 -23.70 11.77 -4.69
N PRO A 75 -24.57 12.29 -3.80
CA PRO A 75 -25.15 11.50 -2.71
C PRO A 75 -25.75 10.16 -3.16
N LEU A 76 -26.50 10.18 -4.26
CA LEU A 76 -27.13 8.97 -4.83
C LEU A 76 -26.11 7.91 -5.26
N GLN A 77 -24.93 8.33 -5.74
CA GLN A 77 -23.87 7.39 -6.11
C GLN A 77 -23.24 6.76 -4.87
N ALA A 78 -23.01 7.55 -3.81
CA ALA A 78 -22.52 7.03 -2.54
C ALA A 78 -23.50 6.01 -1.94
N ASP A 79 -24.80 6.33 -1.93
CA ASP A 79 -25.84 5.41 -1.44
C ASP A 79 -25.91 4.12 -2.25
N ALA A 80 -25.75 4.20 -3.57
CA ALA A 80 -25.69 3.02 -4.43
C ALA A 80 -24.50 2.12 -4.09
N LEU A 81 -23.33 2.70 -3.83
CA LEU A 81 -22.13 1.96 -3.41
C LEU A 81 -22.31 1.33 -2.02
N LYS A 82 -22.84 2.07 -1.04
CA LYS A 82 -23.16 1.52 0.30
C LYS A 82 -24.11 0.33 0.21
N LYS A 83 -25.15 0.46 -0.62
CA LYS A 83 -26.10 -0.63 -0.86
C LYS A 83 -25.42 -1.84 -1.50
N ALA A 84 -24.57 -1.62 -2.50
CA ALA A 84 -23.81 -2.69 -3.14
C ALA A 84 -22.89 -3.45 -2.16
N VAL A 85 -22.24 -2.74 -1.24
CA VAL A 85 -21.44 -3.34 -0.16
C VAL A 85 -22.31 -4.21 0.76
N ARG A 86 -23.43 -3.67 1.28
CA ARG A 86 -24.34 -4.41 2.17
C ARG A 86 -24.98 -5.62 1.50
N GLU A 87 -25.21 -5.56 0.19
CA GLU A 87 -25.72 -6.67 -0.62
C GLU A 87 -24.61 -7.63 -1.09
N ARG A 88 -23.36 -7.43 -0.66
CA ARG A 88 -22.19 -8.26 -0.99
C ARG A 88 -21.98 -8.43 -2.50
N ARG A 89 -22.22 -7.36 -3.27
CA ARG A 89 -22.00 -7.38 -4.71
C ARG A 89 -20.51 -7.39 -5.03
N ASN A 90 -20.14 -8.08 -6.10
CA ASN A 90 -18.79 -8.00 -6.66
C ASN A 90 -18.56 -6.61 -7.27
N MET A 91 -17.45 -5.97 -6.89
CA MET A 91 -17.10 -4.61 -7.32
C MET A 91 -15.68 -4.59 -7.88
N LEU A 92 -15.51 -3.93 -9.04
CA LEU A 92 -14.21 -3.66 -9.64
C LEU A 92 -14.01 -2.15 -9.74
N ILE A 93 -12.95 -1.63 -9.14
CA ILE A 93 -12.57 -0.22 -9.24
C ILE A 93 -11.49 -0.09 -10.33
N ALA A 94 -11.82 0.60 -11.42
CA ALA A 94 -10.94 0.78 -12.56
C ALA A 94 -10.60 2.26 -12.79
N GLY A 95 -9.46 2.51 -13.46
CA GLY A 95 -8.94 3.86 -13.73
C GLY A 95 -7.42 3.88 -13.88
N GLY A 96 -6.90 4.98 -14.41
CA GLY A 96 -5.46 5.17 -14.65
C GLY A 96 -4.61 5.15 -13.37
N THR A 97 -3.28 5.11 -13.53
CA THR A 97 -2.35 5.26 -12.40
C THR A 97 -2.61 6.58 -11.68
N SER A 98 -2.59 6.57 -10.35
CA SER A 98 -2.85 7.76 -9.52
C SER A 98 -4.28 8.36 -9.62
N SER A 99 -5.26 7.63 -10.16
CA SER A 99 -6.65 8.12 -10.26
C SER A 99 -7.49 7.97 -8.97
N GLY A 100 -6.88 7.60 -7.83
CA GLY A 100 -7.59 7.43 -6.55
C GLY A 100 -8.31 6.09 -6.35
N LYS A 101 -7.98 5.05 -7.13
CA LYS A 101 -8.62 3.72 -7.00
C LYS A 101 -8.49 3.12 -5.60
N THR A 102 -7.26 3.08 -5.07
CA THR A 102 -7.00 2.56 -3.73
C THR A 102 -7.70 3.39 -2.66
N THR A 103 -7.77 4.71 -2.85
CA THR A 103 -8.50 5.62 -1.96
C THR A 103 -9.99 5.27 -1.91
N LEU A 104 -10.62 5.04 -3.07
CA LEU A 104 -12.02 4.62 -3.12
C LEU A 104 -12.21 3.21 -2.54
N ALA A 105 -11.27 2.29 -2.77
CA ALA A 105 -11.31 0.96 -2.17
C ALA A 105 -11.32 1.03 -0.63
N ASN A 106 -10.49 1.91 -0.05
CA ASN A 106 -10.48 2.15 1.40
C ASN A 106 -11.79 2.77 1.90
N ALA A 107 -12.42 3.65 1.12
CA ALA A 107 -13.74 4.20 1.45
C ALA A 107 -14.82 3.10 1.51
N LEU A 108 -14.78 2.14 0.58
CA LEU A 108 -15.70 1.00 0.58
C LEU A 108 -15.40 0.01 1.71
N LEU A 109 -14.11 -0.24 2.00
CA LEU A 109 -13.71 -1.07 3.13
C LEU A 109 -14.16 -0.50 4.48
N ALA A 110 -14.27 0.83 4.60
CA ALA A 110 -14.88 1.45 5.78
C ALA A 110 -16.37 1.09 5.92
N GLU A 111 -17.13 1.03 4.81
CA GLU A 111 -18.52 0.57 4.84
C GLU A 111 -18.62 -0.95 5.12
N VAL A 112 -17.66 -1.75 4.63
CA VAL A 112 -17.57 -3.19 4.97
C VAL A 112 -17.28 -3.38 6.46
N ALA A 113 -16.48 -2.51 7.07
CA ALA A 113 -16.15 -2.61 8.50
C ALA A 113 -17.36 -2.42 9.43
N GLU A 114 -18.41 -1.75 8.95
CA GLU A 114 -19.70 -1.65 9.65
C GLU A 114 -20.57 -2.92 9.50
N CYS A 115 -20.12 -3.89 8.69
CA CYS A 115 -20.74 -5.19 8.54
C CYS A 115 -20.00 -6.22 9.40
N ASP A 116 -20.71 -7.24 9.90
CA ASP A 116 -20.10 -8.36 10.67
C ASP A 116 -19.53 -9.44 9.72
N ASP A 117 -18.83 -8.98 8.68
CA ASP A 117 -18.27 -9.83 7.63
C ASP A 117 -16.79 -10.12 7.88
N ARG A 118 -16.35 -11.32 7.50
CA ARG A 118 -14.94 -11.67 7.46
C ARG A 118 -14.28 -11.10 6.21
N VAL A 119 -13.20 -10.36 6.40
CA VAL A 119 -12.45 -9.70 5.32
C VAL A 119 -11.07 -10.35 5.16
N ILE A 120 -10.72 -10.70 3.92
CA ILE A 120 -9.37 -11.13 3.56
C ILE A 120 -8.81 -10.12 2.55
N LEU A 121 -7.76 -9.41 2.95
CA LEU A 121 -7.03 -8.50 2.07
C LEU A 121 -5.85 -9.25 1.47
N ILE A 122 -5.62 -9.08 0.17
CA ILE A 122 -4.47 -9.65 -0.54
C ILE A 122 -3.84 -8.53 -1.35
N GLU A 123 -2.62 -8.15 -0.99
CA GLU A 123 -1.91 -7.05 -1.66
C GLU A 123 -0.44 -7.36 -1.92
N ASP A 124 0.11 -6.81 -3.00
CA ASP A 124 1.56 -6.78 -3.21
C ASP A 124 2.23 -5.77 -2.27
N THR A 125 1.64 -4.57 -2.19
CA THR A 125 2.09 -3.52 -1.27
C THR A 125 0.90 -3.10 -0.42
N ARG A 126 1.10 -3.02 0.90
CA ARG A 126 0.05 -2.64 1.85
C ARG A 126 -0.37 -1.20 1.60
N GLU A 127 -1.56 -1.03 1.04
CA GLU A 127 -2.21 0.28 0.87
C GLU A 127 -3.65 0.26 1.39
N LEU A 128 -4.27 -0.92 1.46
CA LEU A 128 -5.61 -1.08 1.97
C LEU A 128 -5.66 -0.99 3.50
N GLN A 129 -6.67 -0.30 3.99
CA GLN A 129 -6.94 -0.07 5.40
C GLN A 129 -8.37 -0.55 5.69
N CYS A 130 -8.48 -1.58 6.53
CA CYS A 130 -9.76 -2.16 6.91
C CYS A 130 -9.87 -2.24 8.43
N ALA A 131 -10.92 -1.63 8.97
CA ALA A 131 -11.22 -1.63 10.40
C ALA A 131 -12.19 -2.76 10.83
N ALA A 132 -12.56 -3.65 9.90
CA ALA A 132 -13.44 -4.78 10.22
C ALA A 132 -12.82 -5.66 11.31
N ARG A 133 -13.67 -6.15 12.22
CA ARG A 133 -13.23 -6.93 13.38
C ARG A 133 -12.57 -8.26 13.00
N ASP A 134 -13.11 -8.96 12.01
CA ASP A 134 -12.56 -10.21 11.47
C ASP A 134 -11.82 -9.93 10.15
N CYS A 135 -10.60 -9.42 10.25
CA CYS A 135 -9.78 -9.05 9.10
C CYS A 135 -8.44 -9.79 9.11
N VAL A 136 -8.13 -10.45 7.97
CA VAL A 136 -6.83 -11.08 7.72
C VAL A 136 -6.17 -10.39 6.53
N ALA A 137 -4.98 -9.82 6.75
CA ALA A 137 -4.19 -9.19 5.69
C ALA A 137 -3.06 -10.12 5.23
N LEU A 138 -3.09 -10.50 3.95
CA LEU A 138 -2.10 -11.34 3.28
C LEU A 138 -1.26 -10.48 2.33
N ARG A 139 0.03 -10.80 2.23
CA ARG A 139 0.96 -10.14 1.33
C ARG A 139 1.60 -11.14 0.40
N THR A 140 1.88 -10.72 -0.83
CA THR A 140 2.71 -11.53 -1.73
C THR A 140 4.16 -11.60 -1.23
N ARG A 141 4.77 -12.77 -1.42
CA ARG A 141 6.21 -13.00 -1.20
C ARG A 141 6.84 -13.36 -2.54
N ARG A 142 7.69 -12.48 -3.05
CA ARG A 142 8.43 -12.72 -4.29
C ARG A 142 9.27 -14.01 -4.16
N GLY A 143 9.28 -14.81 -5.23
CA GLY A 143 10.08 -16.03 -5.34
C GLY A 143 9.50 -17.29 -4.70
N SER A 144 8.20 -17.30 -4.33
CA SER A 144 7.60 -18.46 -3.65
C SER A 144 6.84 -19.42 -4.56
N VAL A 145 6.13 -18.95 -5.60
CA VAL A 145 5.43 -19.79 -6.60
C VAL A 145 5.12 -18.93 -7.84
N THR A 146 5.28 -19.45 -9.04
CA THR A 146 4.73 -18.87 -10.29
C THR A 146 3.43 -19.58 -10.67
N LEU A 147 2.56 -18.93 -11.45
CA LEU A 147 1.33 -19.58 -11.98
C LEU A 147 1.62 -20.86 -12.81
N ALA A 148 2.88 -21.07 -13.23
CA ALA A 148 3.31 -22.29 -13.92
C ALA A 148 3.66 -23.44 -12.97
N ASP A 149 3.72 -23.19 -11.65
CA ASP A 149 4.03 -24.17 -10.61
C ASP A 149 2.76 -24.71 -9.91
N LEU A 150 1.56 -24.36 -10.42
CA LEU A 150 0.23 -24.85 -10.02
C LEU A 150 -0.35 -25.74 -11.12
#